data_AF-A0AAN5CCU3-F1
#
_entry.id   AF-A0AAN5CCU3-F1
#
_cell.length_a   1.000
_cell.length_b   1.000
_cell.length_c   1.000
_cell.angle_alpha   90.00
_cell.angle_beta   90.00
_cell.angle_gamma   90.00
#
_symmetry.space_group_name_H-M   'P 1'
#
loop_
_entity.id
_entity.type
_entity.pdbx_description
1 polymer ?
#
loop_
_entity_poly.entity_id
_entity_poly.type
_entity_poly.pdbx_seq_one_letter_code
_entity_poly.pdbx_strand_id
1 'polypeptide(L)'
;MESRHSSAPTAIQRSSRWLRWRPSGMCPSSRICRLRMHSSDKSVYKTLVRVSIRSVNSIASVTAAFIKHYNWNRVAFISNTGASAYERIIAFETAFRANGINVSKKILFEESMNMNDMVNSGQMEEIRSTSRIIIVMFSSVRDMTSLFREATEKAGLS
;
A
#
# COMPACT_ATOMS: atom_id res chain seq x y z
N MET A 1 12.97 57.80 36.38
CA MET A 1 13.01 56.43 35.82
C MET A 1 12.95 56.55 34.31
N GLU A 2 13.95 55.95 33.68
CA GLU A 2 14.19 55.74 32.24
C GLU A 2 14.25 56.89 31.23
N SER A 3 14.97 56.57 30.16
CA SER A 3 15.78 57.44 29.33
C SER A 3 15.76 56.97 27.88
N ARG A 4 15.89 57.93 26.95
CA ARG A 4 16.56 57.85 25.62
C ARG A 4 15.89 57.15 24.42
N HIS A 5 15.86 57.92 23.32
CA HIS A 5 16.26 57.60 21.93
C HIS A 5 15.42 56.55 21.15
N SER A 6 15.25 56.53 19.82
CA SER A 6 15.81 57.25 18.67
C SER A 6 15.14 56.68 17.39
N SER A 7 14.89 57.55 16.39
CA SER A 7 15.07 57.38 14.94
C SER A 7 14.45 56.22 14.13
N ALA A 8 14.01 56.59 12.92
CA ALA A 8 13.33 55.83 11.85
C ALA A 8 14.28 54.90 11.01
N PRO A 9 14.00 54.64 9.70
CA PRO A 9 13.11 53.64 9.07
C PRO A 9 13.90 52.66 8.16
N THR A 10 13.29 51.58 7.62
CA THR A 10 13.78 50.99 6.34
C THR A 10 12.73 50.13 5.61
N ALA A 11 12.38 50.56 4.39
CA ALA A 11 11.75 49.72 3.38
C ALA A 11 12.82 48.85 2.71
N ILE A 12 12.55 47.55 2.48
CA ILE A 12 13.37 46.69 1.64
C ILE A 12 12.48 45.96 0.62
N GLN A 13 12.83 46.22 -0.64
CA GLN A 13 12.27 45.70 -1.89
C GLN A 13 12.10 44.17 -1.89
N ARG A 14 10.89 43.69 -2.17
CA ARG A 14 10.72 42.32 -2.69
C ARG A 14 10.97 42.34 -4.19
N SER A 15 12.20 41.98 -4.57
CA SER A 15 12.57 41.80 -5.97
C SER A 15 11.78 40.64 -6.59
N SER A 16 10.92 40.97 -7.54
CA SER A 16 10.35 40.06 -8.53
C SER A 16 11.46 39.55 -9.43
N ARG A 17 12.10 38.43 -9.06
CA ARG A 17 13.03 37.70 -9.93
C ARG A 17 12.39 36.38 -10.34
N TRP A 18 11.64 36.45 -11.43
CA TRP A 18 11.26 35.29 -12.23
C TRP A 18 12.52 34.51 -12.62
N LEU A 19 12.77 33.38 -11.96
CA LEU A 19 13.76 32.42 -12.41
C LEU A 19 13.19 31.69 -13.64
N ARG A 20 13.56 32.24 -14.79
CA ARG A 20 13.47 31.64 -16.12
C ARG A 20 14.16 30.26 -16.09
N TRP A 21 13.38 29.19 -15.96
CA TRP A 21 13.84 27.83 -16.23
C TRP A 21 14.07 27.66 -17.72
N ARG A 22 15.32 27.44 -18.14
CA ARG A 22 15.66 26.82 -19.42
C ARG A 22 15.91 25.33 -19.15
N PRO A 23 15.13 24.40 -19.72
CA PRO A 23 15.52 23.00 -19.71
C PRO A 23 16.46 22.75 -20.89
N SER A 24 17.76 22.64 -20.60
CA SER A 24 18.73 22.05 -21.52
C SER A 24 18.78 20.55 -21.21
N GLY A 25 18.26 19.72 -22.10
CA GLY A 25 18.43 18.26 -22.01
C GLY A 25 17.16 17.49 -22.36
N MET A 26 16.87 17.41 -23.66
CA MET A 26 16.00 16.39 -24.23
C MET A 26 16.54 15.00 -23.85
N CYS A 27 15.73 14.17 -23.18
CA CYS A 27 15.93 12.73 -23.19
C CYS A 27 15.48 12.18 -24.55
N PRO A 28 16.33 11.44 -25.30
CA PRO A 28 15.91 10.79 -26.52
C PRO A 28 15.02 9.58 -26.22
N SER A 29 14.09 9.39 -27.14
CA SER A 29 13.14 8.29 -27.30
C SER A 29 13.66 6.88 -26.99
N SER A 30 12.73 6.02 -26.60
CA SER A 30 12.76 4.55 -26.70
C SER A 30 13.55 3.78 -25.64
N ARG A 31 13.06 3.79 -24.41
CA ARG A 31 12.93 2.57 -23.59
C ARG A 31 11.92 2.87 -22.49
N ILE A 32 10.86 2.07 -22.42
CA ILE A 32 9.89 2.10 -21.33
C ILE A 32 10.67 1.74 -20.06
N CYS A 33 11.16 2.76 -19.34
CA CYS A 33 11.62 2.62 -17.98
C CYS A 33 10.40 2.29 -17.13
N ARG A 34 10.05 1.01 -17.06
CA ARG A 34 9.12 0.49 -16.05
C ARG A 34 9.87 0.46 -14.71
N LEU A 35 10.29 1.62 -14.23
CA LEU A 35 10.79 1.79 -12.87
C LEU A 35 9.57 1.71 -11.95
N ARG A 36 9.44 0.57 -11.26
CA ARG A 36 8.50 0.40 -10.16
C ARG A 36 9.01 1.29 -9.03
N MET A 37 8.47 2.51 -8.96
CA MET A 37 8.94 3.54 -8.04
C MET A 37 8.30 3.31 -6.66
N HIS A 38 9.10 2.92 -5.67
CA HIS A 38 8.70 2.94 -4.26
C HIS A 38 8.73 4.39 -3.76
N SER A 39 7.70 5.15 -4.11
CA SER A 39 7.62 6.61 -3.95
C SER A 39 7.54 7.11 -2.50
N SER A 40 7.70 6.26 -1.51
CA SER A 40 7.49 6.60 -0.08
C SER A 40 8.80 6.88 0.67
N ASP A 41 9.95 6.46 0.11
CA ASP A 41 11.25 6.67 0.74
C ASP A 41 11.75 8.09 0.51
N LYS A 42 11.55 8.94 1.53
CA LYS A 42 11.98 10.35 1.54
C LYS A 42 13.50 10.53 1.60
N SER A 43 14.25 9.47 1.94
CA SER A 43 15.72 9.45 1.88
C SER A 43 16.22 9.50 0.43
N VAL A 44 15.52 8.81 -0.47
CA VAL A 44 15.84 8.71 -1.91
C VAL A 44 15.18 9.85 -2.69
N TYR A 45 13.97 10.25 -2.31
CA TYR A 45 13.18 11.24 -3.04
C TYR A 45 12.77 12.43 -2.16
N LYS A 46 13.73 13.35 -1.90
CA LYS A 46 13.55 14.49 -0.98
C LYS A 46 12.51 15.53 -1.43
N THR A 47 12.24 15.64 -2.74
CA THR A 47 11.35 16.67 -3.32
C THR A 47 10.06 16.13 -3.93
N LEU A 48 9.87 14.80 -3.96
CA LEU A 48 8.65 14.19 -4.49
C LEU A 48 7.60 14.13 -3.38
N VAL A 49 6.55 14.93 -3.53
CA VAL A 49 5.34 14.85 -2.71
C VAL A 49 4.24 14.22 -3.54
N ARG A 50 3.78 13.04 -3.12
CA ARG A 50 2.67 12.33 -3.76
C ARG A 50 1.35 12.82 -3.17
N VAL A 51 0.47 13.37 -4.02
CA VAL A 51 -0.86 13.88 -3.62
C VAL A 51 -1.92 12.76 -3.57
N SER A 52 -1.64 11.59 -4.15
CA SER A 52 -2.60 10.48 -4.19
C SER A 52 -2.62 9.67 -2.90
N ILE A 53 -3.77 9.65 -2.22
CA ILE A 53 -4.04 9.10 -0.86
C ILE A 53 -3.97 7.57 -0.72
N ARG A 54 -3.63 6.78 -1.75
CA ARG A 54 -3.65 5.31 -1.64
C ARG A 54 -2.28 4.75 -1.26
N SER A 55 -1.73 5.18 -0.12
CA SER A 55 -0.61 4.44 0.48
C SER A 55 -1.16 3.16 1.12
N VAL A 56 -0.44 2.04 1.00
CA VAL A 56 -0.83 0.77 1.61
C VAL A 56 -0.99 0.92 3.12
N ASN A 57 -0.17 1.76 3.74
CA ASN A 57 -0.22 2.05 5.18
C ASN A 57 -1.53 2.72 5.59
N SER A 58 -2.02 3.67 4.79
CA SER A 58 -3.30 4.33 5.04
C SER A 58 -4.47 3.34 4.90
N ILE A 59 -4.44 2.48 3.88
CA ILE A 59 -5.47 1.44 3.70
C ILE A 59 -5.43 0.45 4.86
N ALA A 60 -4.24 -0.02 5.25
CA ALA A 60 -4.03 -0.91 6.38
C ALA A 60 -4.59 -0.34 7.69
N SER A 61 -4.33 0.94 7.96
CA SER A 61 -4.84 1.63 9.15
C SER A 61 -6.37 1.74 9.16
N VAL A 62 -6.98 2.09 8.03
CA VAL A 62 -8.43 2.17 7.91
C VAL A 62 -9.08 0.79 8.05
N THR A 63 -8.52 -0.23 7.40
CA THR A 63 -9.01 -1.61 7.51
C THR A 63 -8.88 -2.14 8.93
N ALA A 64 -7.80 -1.81 9.64
CA ALA A 64 -7.62 -2.18 11.05
C ALA A 64 -8.70 -1.55 11.93
N ALA A 65 -8.99 -0.25 11.73
CA ALA A 65 -10.06 0.44 12.45
C ALA A 65 -11.44 -0.17 12.15
N PHE A 66 -11.69 -0.55 10.89
CA PHE A 66 -12.92 -1.21 10.48
C PHE A 66 -13.10 -2.57 11.18
N ILE A 67 -12.07 -3.42 11.17
CA ILE A 67 -12.11 -4.74 11.82
C ILE A 67 -12.31 -4.61 13.33
N LYS A 68 -11.66 -3.62 13.95
CA LYS A 68 -11.81 -3.31 15.37
C LYS A 68 -13.23 -2.85 15.71
N HIS A 69 -13.88 -2.07 14.85
CA HIS A 69 -15.26 -1.63 15.05
C HIS A 69 -16.24 -2.81 15.16
N TYR A 70 -16.01 -3.89 14.40
CA TYR A 70 -16.83 -5.11 14.46
C TYR A 70 -16.33 -6.15 15.48
N ASN A 71 -15.35 -5.82 16.32
CA ASN A 71 -14.76 -6.70 17.34
C ASN A 71 -14.22 -8.03 16.77
N TRP A 72 -13.66 -8.01 15.56
CA TRP A 72 -13.04 -9.19 14.96
C TRP A 72 -11.57 -9.28 15.36
N ASN A 73 -11.26 -10.25 16.23
CA ASN A 73 -9.92 -10.37 16.81
C ASN A 73 -8.98 -11.29 16.03
N ARG A 74 -9.51 -12.09 15.09
CA ARG A 74 -8.75 -13.08 14.33
C ARG A 74 -9.08 -12.98 12.85
N VAL A 75 -8.04 -12.80 12.04
CA VAL A 75 -8.14 -12.62 10.58
C VAL A 75 -7.08 -13.44 9.85
N ALA A 76 -7.39 -13.92 8.65
CA ALA A 76 -6.40 -14.52 7.75
C ALA A 76 -6.15 -13.64 6.54
N PHE A 77 -4.95 -13.78 5.96
CA PHE A 77 -4.59 -13.14 4.71
C PHE A 77 -4.51 -14.14 3.57
N ILE A 78 -5.04 -13.72 2.43
CA ILE A 78 -4.83 -14.39 1.14
C ILE A 78 -4.14 -13.40 0.21
N SER A 79 -3.06 -13.84 -0.42
CA SER A 79 -2.28 -12.99 -1.31
C SER A 79 -1.58 -13.82 -2.38
N ASN A 80 -0.98 -13.15 -3.36
CA ASN A 80 -0.10 -13.81 -4.32
C ASN A 80 1.33 -13.93 -3.77
N THR A 81 2.11 -14.85 -4.34
CA THR A 81 3.56 -14.89 -4.13
C THR A 81 4.23 -13.71 -4.83
N GLY A 82 5.18 -13.07 -4.15
CA GLY A 82 5.99 -11.99 -4.72
C GLY A 82 6.30 -10.84 -3.76
N ALA A 83 7.38 -10.11 -4.04
CA ALA A 83 7.89 -9.05 -3.17
C ALA A 83 6.86 -7.94 -2.89
N SER A 84 6.15 -7.47 -3.92
CA SER A 84 5.14 -6.41 -3.77
C SER A 84 3.90 -6.86 -2.97
N ALA A 85 3.59 -8.15 -2.99
CA ALA A 85 2.51 -8.72 -2.20
C ALA A 85 2.92 -8.85 -0.72
N TYR A 86 4.17 -9.27 -0.50
CA TYR A 86 4.76 -9.41 0.83
C TYR A 86 4.87 -8.08 1.58
N GLU A 87 5.34 -7.02 0.90
CA GLU A 87 5.38 -5.66 1.47
C GLU A 87 3.99 -5.18 1.92
N ARG A 88 2.95 -5.52 1.15
CA ARG A 88 1.57 -5.19 1.51
C ARG A 88 1.13 -5.93 2.76
N ILE A 89 1.39 -7.23 2.85
CA ILE A 89 1.08 -8.01 4.05
C ILE A 89 1.77 -7.41 5.27
N ILE A 90 3.07 -7.10 5.20
CA ILE A 90 3.81 -6.52 6.32
C ILE A 90 3.16 -5.22 6.81
N ALA A 91 2.81 -4.31 5.90
CA ALA A 91 2.17 -3.05 6.26
C ALA A 91 0.83 -3.27 7.01
N PHE A 92 0.04 -4.27 6.57
CA PHE A 92 -1.19 -4.66 7.24
C PHE A 92 -0.95 -5.29 8.61
N GLU A 93 0.04 -6.19 8.72
CA GLU A 93 0.39 -6.81 9.99
C GLU A 93 0.83 -5.79 11.04
N THR A 94 1.64 -4.82 10.65
CA THR A 94 2.07 -3.74 11.54
C THR A 94 0.86 -2.95 12.03
N ALA A 95 -0.07 -2.60 11.14
CA ALA A 95 -1.29 -1.88 11.52
C ALA A 95 -2.21 -2.72 12.42
N PHE A 96 -2.32 -4.02 12.18
CA PHE A 96 -3.22 -4.92 12.91
C PHE A 96 -2.67 -5.22 14.31
N ARG A 97 -1.37 -5.46 14.41
CA ARG A 97 -0.68 -5.65 15.70
C ARG A 97 -0.81 -4.42 16.58
N ALA A 98 -0.67 -3.22 16.01
CA ALA A 98 -0.88 -1.97 16.74
C ALA A 98 -2.32 -1.81 17.28
N ASN A 99 -3.29 -2.51 16.69
CA ASN A 99 -4.71 -2.47 17.09
C ASN A 99 -5.16 -3.72 17.87
N GLY A 100 -4.25 -4.65 18.20
CA GLY A 100 -4.57 -5.87 18.95
C GLY A 100 -5.29 -6.96 18.14
N ILE A 101 -5.21 -6.89 16.80
CA ILE A 101 -5.82 -7.89 15.90
C ILE A 101 -4.78 -8.96 15.59
N ASN A 102 -5.16 -10.24 15.77
CA ASN A 102 -4.30 -11.38 15.52
C ASN A 102 -4.49 -11.94 14.10
N VAL A 103 -3.37 -12.16 13.42
CA VAL A 103 -3.34 -12.81 12.11
C VAL A 103 -3.16 -14.31 12.32
N SER A 104 -4.16 -15.12 11.96
CA SER A 104 -4.13 -16.57 12.17
C SER A 104 -3.26 -17.29 11.16
N LYS A 105 -3.41 -16.95 9.87
CA LYS A 105 -2.68 -17.60 8.79
C LYS A 105 -2.51 -16.70 7.58
N LYS A 106 -1.50 -17.02 6.78
CA LYS A 106 -1.19 -16.37 5.51
C LYS A 106 -1.14 -17.44 4.44
N ILE A 107 -2.06 -17.39 3.49
CA ILE A 107 -2.15 -18.33 2.39
C ILE A 107 -1.73 -17.59 1.14
N LEU A 108 -0.69 -18.12 0.48
CA LEU A 108 -0.06 -17.50 -0.67
C LEU A 108 -0.31 -18.37 -1.89
N PHE A 109 -0.87 -17.78 -2.93
CA PHE A 109 -1.08 -18.43 -4.22
C PHE A 109 -0.02 -18.01 -5.23
N GLU A 110 0.45 -18.95 -6.03
CA GLU A 110 1.36 -18.64 -7.12
C GLU A 110 0.60 -17.96 -8.28
N GLU A 111 1.23 -17.00 -8.96
CA GLU A 111 0.59 -16.29 -10.08
C GLU A 111 0.36 -17.20 -11.31
N SER A 112 1.04 -18.35 -11.37
CA SER A 112 0.92 -19.36 -12.42
C SER A 112 -0.23 -20.34 -12.18
N MET A 113 -0.80 -20.39 -10.97
CA MET A 113 -1.84 -21.36 -10.61
C MET A 113 -3.14 -21.13 -11.38
N ASN A 114 -3.74 -22.22 -11.84
CA ASN A 114 -5.09 -22.20 -12.38
C ASN A 114 -6.11 -22.54 -11.30
N MET A 115 -7.38 -22.35 -11.64
CA MET A 115 -8.49 -22.60 -10.74
C MET A 115 -8.54 -24.05 -10.21
N ASN A 116 -8.31 -25.05 -11.08
CA ASN A 116 -8.27 -26.46 -10.67
C ASN A 116 -7.12 -26.71 -9.68
N ASP A 117 -5.96 -26.07 -9.89
CA ASP A 117 -4.80 -26.21 -9.01
C ASP A 117 -5.10 -25.62 -7.63
N MET A 118 -5.83 -24.49 -7.56
CA MET A 118 -6.24 -23.88 -6.29
C MET A 118 -7.19 -24.77 -5.49
N VAL A 119 -8.13 -25.45 -6.16
CA VAL A 119 -9.07 -26.37 -5.50
C VAL A 119 -8.34 -27.65 -5.06
N ASN A 120 -7.49 -28.21 -5.93
CA ASN A 120 -6.78 -29.46 -5.69
C ASN A 120 -5.60 -29.32 -4.72
N SER A 121 -5.06 -28.11 -4.52
CA SER A 121 -3.93 -27.87 -3.61
C SER A 121 -4.27 -28.06 -2.13
N GLY A 122 -5.56 -28.19 -1.79
CA GLY A 122 -6.03 -28.25 -0.40
C GLY A 122 -6.02 -26.90 0.32
N GLN A 123 -5.51 -25.84 -0.31
CA GLN A 123 -5.47 -24.50 0.27
C GLN A 123 -6.88 -23.95 0.53
N MET A 124 -7.89 -24.34 -0.26
CA MET A 124 -9.28 -23.95 -0.02
C MET A 124 -9.85 -24.55 1.26
N GLU A 125 -9.51 -25.80 1.59
CA GLU A 125 -9.93 -26.44 2.85
C GLU A 125 -9.20 -25.85 4.06
N GLU A 126 -7.95 -25.45 3.85
CA GLU A 126 -7.18 -24.69 4.84
C GLU A 126 -7.81 -23.32 5.13
N ILE A 127 -8.30 -22.63 4.09
CA ILE A 127 -9.05 -21.37 4.24
C ILE A 127 -10.31 -21.59 5.07
N ARG A 128 -11.07 -22.65 4.77
CA ARG A 128 -12.31 -23.01 5.48
C ARG A 128 -12.08 -23.20 6.98
N SER A 129 -11.00 -23.88 7.36
CA SER A 129 -10.71 -24.24 8.75
C SER A 129 -10.03 -23.12 9.56
N THR A 130 -9.46 -22.11 8.90
CA THR A 130 -8.62 -21.11 9.58
C THR A 130 -9.40 -19.99 10.26
N SER A 131 -10.25 -19.26 9.52
CA SER A 131 -10.92 -18.06 10.04
C SER A 131 -12.10 -17.63 9.19
N ARG A 132 -13.13 -17.09 9.86
CA ARG A 132 -14.32 -16.52 9.20
C ARG A 132 -14.05 -15.21 8.45
N ILE A 133 -13.07 -14.43 8.92
CA ILE A 133 -12.72 -13.14 8.33
C ILE A 133 -11.41 -13.29 7.56
N ILE A 134 -11.51 -13.17 6.24
CA ILE A 134 -10.40 -13.36 5.33
C ILE A 134 -10.21 -12.08 4.52
N ILE A 135 -8.98 -11.59 4.48
CA ILE A 135 -8.62 -10.40 3.73
C ILE A 135 -7.84 -10.83 2.51
N VAL A 136 -8.43 -10.62 1.34
CA VAL A 136 -7.86 -10.99 0.05
C VAL A 136 -7.15 -9.80 -0.57
N MET A 137 -5.88 -9.96 -0.90
CA MET A 137 -5.02 -8.91 -1.44
C MET A 137 -4.18 -9.44 -2.60
N PHE A 138 -4.77 -9.56 -3.78
CA PHE A 138 -4.01 -9.94 -4.97
C PHE A 138 -3.30 -8.75 -5.62
N SER A 139 -2.17 -9.02 -6.29
CA SER A 139 -1.58 -8.10 -7.25
C SER A 139 -2.42 -8.09 -8.54
N SER A 140 -2.40 -6.98 -9.28
CA SER A 140 -3.17 -6.82 -10.52
C SER A 140 -2.53 -7.50 -11.74
N VAL A 141 -1.58 -8.42 -11.54
CA VAL A 141 -0.78 -8.97 -12.66
C VAL A 141 -1.59 -9.99 -13.47
N ARG A 142 -2.58 -10.63 -12.83
CA ARG A 142 -3.59 -11.51 -13.44
C ARG A 142 -4.92 -11.36 -12.69
N ASP A 143 -6.01 -11.82 -13.30
CA ASP A 143 -7.34 -11.88 -12.67
C ASP A 143 -7.42 -13.00 -11.60
N MET A 144 -6.41 -13.12 -10.73
CA MET A 144 -6.40 -14.08 -9.61
C MET A 144 -7.60 -13.89 -8.69
N THR A 145 -8.13 -12.68 -8.59
CA THR A 145 -9.37 -12.41 -7.85
C THR A 145 -10.57 -13.13 -8.46
N SER A 146 -10.69 -13.19 -9.79
CA SER A 146 -11.82 -13.88 -10.43
C SER A 146 -11.66 -15.39 -10.33
N LEU A 147 -10.44 -15.91 -10.52
CA LEU A 147 -10.11 -17.33 -10.35
C LEU A 147 -10.34 -17.79 -8.91
N PHE A 148 -9.88 -17.01 -7.93
CA PHE A 148 -10.11 -17.28 -6.52
C PHE A 148 -11.61 -17.28 -6.20
N ARG A 149 -12.39 -16.34 -6.75
CA ARG A 149 -13.85 -16.29 -6.56
C ARG A 149 -14.52 -17.55 -7.10
N GLU A 150 -14.20 -17.97 -8.32
CA GLU A 150 -14.76 -19.20 -8.90
C GLU A 150 -14.33 -20.43 -8.08
N ALA A 151 -13.06 -20.48 -7.61
CA ALA A 151 -12.57 -21.55 -6.77
C ALA A 151 -13.30 -21.61 -5.42
N THR A 152 -13.63 -20.45 -4.86
CA THR A 152 -14.41 -20.30 -3.61
C THR A 152 -15.83 -20.83 -3.78
N GLU A 153 -16.47 -20.55 -4.91
CA GLU A 153 -17.80 -21.07 -5.25
C GLU A 153 -17.77 -22.60 -5.39
N LYS A 154 -16.81 -23.16 -6.14
CA LYS A 154 -16.67 -24.62 -6.27
C LYS A 154 -16.31 -25.31 -4.96
N ALA A 155 -15.52 -24.65 -4.11
CA ALA A 155 -15.16 -25.17 -2.81
C ALA A 155 -16.31 -25.07 -1.79
N GLY A 156 -17.38 -24.31 -2.04
CA GLY A 156 -18.47 -24.09 -1.07
C GLY A 156 -18.06 -23.21 0.10
N LEU A 157 -17.37 -22.09 -0.22
CA LEU A 157 -16.90 -21.09 0.73
C LEU A 157 -17.63 -19.73 0.60
N SER A 158 -18.46 -19.55 -0.44
CA SER A 158 -19.27 -18.34 -0.67
C SER A 158 -20.69 -18.47 -0.15
#